data_AF-A0A2H0P5B8-F1
#
_entry.id   AF-A0A2H0P5B8-F1
#
_cell.length_a   1.000
_cell.length_b   1.000
_cell.length_c   1.000
_cell.angle_alpha   90.00
_cell.angle_beta   90.00
_cell.angle_gamma   90.00
#
_symmetry.space_group_name_H-M   'P 1'
#
loop_
_entity.id
_entity.type
_entity.pdbx_description
1 polymer ?
#
loop_
_entity_poly.entity_id
_entity_poly.type
_entity_poly.pdbx_seq_one_letter_code
_entity_poly.pdbx_strand_id
1 'polypeptide(L)'
;MNDQKLGPAGKLAKMFVTSKLTPLMIIASLLLGLMAIYLTPREEEPQILVPMVDVMIPFTGATPKEVEERVTTPAERYLWGIPDVEY
;
A
#
# COMPACT_ATOMS: atom_id res chain seq x y z
N MET A 1 -10.01 26.52 48.61
CA MET A 1 -10.42 25.76 47.40
C MET A 1 -9.39 24.66 47.24
N ASN A 2 -9.84 23.39 47.21
CA ASN A 2 -8.97 22.21 47.36
C ASN A 2 -7.87 22.15 46.29
N ASP A 3 -6.61 22.26 46.71
CA ASP A 3 -5.44 21.92 45.89
C ASP A 3 -5.34 20.39 45.77
N GLN A 4 -6.22 19.81 44.95
CA GLN A 4 -6.04 18.43 44.51
C GLN A 4 -4.82 18.41 43.58
N LYS A 5 -3.77 17.67 43.99
CA LYS A 5 -2.57 17.46 43.17
C LYS A 5 -2.98 16.89 41.83
N LEU A 6 -2.97 17.73 40.79
CA LEU A 6 -3.29 17.34 39.43
C LEU A 6 -2.35 16.21 38.99
N GLY A 7 -2.93 15.09 38.57
CA GLY A 7 -2.20 14.02 37.90
C GLY A 7 -1.60 14.49 36.56
N PRO A 8 -0.82 13.64 35.86
CA PRO A 8 -0.13 14.02 34.62
C PRO A 8 -1.08 14.58 33.55
N ALA A 9 -2.24 13.96 33.35
CA ALA A 9 -3.28 14.47 32.44
C ALA A 9 -3.85 15.83 32.88
N GLY A 10 -4.04 16.05 34.19
CA GLY A 10 -4.53 17.32 34.74
C GLY A 10 -3.52 18.47 34.60
N LYS A 11 -2.21 18.16 34.69
CA LYS A 11 -1.14 19.13 34.44
C LYS A 11 -1.10 19.56 32.97
N LEU A 12 -1.25 18.60 32.04
CA LEU A 12 -1.38 18.89 30.61
C LEU A 12 -2.64 19.71 30.32
N ALA A 13 -3.80 19.28 30.82
CA ALA A 13 -5.05 20.01 30.64
C ALA A 13 -4.97 21.46 31.15
N LYS A 14 -4.36 21.70 32.32
CA LYS A 14 -4.15 23.05 32.86
C LYS A 14 -3.30 23.93 31.94
N MET A 15 -2.32 23.35 31.23
CA MET A 15 -1.47 24.08 30.29
C MET A 15 -2.22 24.51 29.02
N PHE A 16 -3.15 23.69 28.54
CA PHE A 16 -3.88 23.94 27.29
C PHE A 16 -5.21 24.66 27.50
N VAL A 17 -5.94 24.44 28.60
CA VAL A 17 -7.32 24.93 28.76
C VAL A 17 -7.43 26.47 28.82
N THR A 18 -6.40 27.15 29.32
CA THR A 18 -6.33 28.62 29.39
C THR A 18 -5.55 29.23 28.23
N SER A 19 -4.96 28.40 27.36
CA SER A 19 -4.09 28.86 26.28
C SER A 19 -4.90 29.23 25.04
N LYS A 20 -4.64 30.42 24.50
CA LYS A 20 -5.15 30.86 23.18
C LYS A 20 -4.62 30.00 22.03
N LEU A 21 -3.58 29.20 22.28
CA LEU A 21 -3.02 28.25 21.33
C LEU A 21 -3.97 27.07 21.07
N THR A 22 -4.80 26.68 22.04
CA THR A 22 -5.68 25.51 21.91
C THR A 22 -6.73 25.68 20.81
N PRO A 23 -7.49 26.80 20.74
CA PRO A 23 -8.37 27.06 19.59
C PRO A 23 -7.61 27.10 18.26
N LEU A 24 -6.40 27.67 18.22
CA LEU A 24 -5.60 27.72 17.00
C LEU A 24 -5.19 26.32 16.52
N MET A 25 -4.76 25.45 17.43
CA MET A 25 -4.40 24.06 17.12
C MET A 25 -5.61 23.26 16.63
N ILE A 26 -6.80 23.50 17.20
CA ILE A 26 -8.05 22.89 16.74
C ILE A 26 -8.36 23.31 15.30
N ILE A 27 -8.27 24.61 14.99
CA ILE A 27 -8.51 25.10 13.62
C ILE A 27 -7.46 24.52 12.66
N ALA A 28 -6.19 24.50 13.04
CA ALA A 28 -5.12 23.94 12.23
C ALA A 28 -5.32 22.44 11.96
N SER A 29 -5.71 21.65 12.97
CA SER A 29 -5.96 20.22 12.78
C SER A 29 -7.17 19.94 11.88
N LEU A 30 -8.23 20.75 11.99
CA LEU A 30 -9.38 20.69 11.09
C LEU A 30 -8.98 21.02 9.65
N LEU A 31 -8.20 22.08 9.43
CA LEU A 31 -7.71 22.45 8.10
C LEU A 31 -6.82 21.36 7.49
N LEU A 32 -5.93 20.76 8.29
CA LEU A 32 -5.11 19.63 7.84
C LEU A 32 -5.97 18.41 7.47
N GLY A 33 -7.00 18.11 8.26
CA GLY A 33 -7.94 17.04 7.95
C GLY A 33 -8.71 17.27 6.64
N LEU A 34 -9.20 18.49 6.43
CA LEU A 34 -9.85 18.88 5.18
C LEU A 34 -8.90 18.78 3.98
N MET A 35 -7.66 19.22 4.16
CA MET A 35 -6.62 19.13 3.14
C MET A 35 -6.29 17.67 2.81
N ALA A 36 -6.24 16.80 3.82
CA ALA A 36 -6.03 15.36 3.60
C ALA A 36 -7.19 14.75 2.78
N ILE A 37 -8.44 15.09 3.09
CA ILE A 37 -9.59 14.60 2.31
C ILE A 37 -9.53 15.10 0.86
N TYR A 38 -9.13 16.34 0.64
CA TYR A 38 -9.05 16.94 -0.70
C TYR A 38 -7.87 16.40 -1.53
N LEU A 39 -6.72 16.18 -0.90
CA LEU A 39 -5.49 15.78 -1.59
C LEU A 39 -5.32 14.26 -1.72
N THR A 40 -5.95 13.47 -0.86
CA THR A 40 -5.82 12.01 -0.93
C THR A 40 -6.49 11.51 -2.21
N PRO A 41 -5.73 10.93 -3.16
CA PRO A 41 -6.31 10.38 -4.36
C PRO A 41 -7.23 9.22 -3.98
N ARG A 42 -8.41 9.19 -4.60
CA ARG A 42 -9.36 8.10 -4.42
C ARG A 42 -9.13 7.09 -5.53
N GLU A 43 -8.71 5.88 -5.17
CA GLU A 43 -8.71 4.74 -6.09
C GLU A 43 -9.97 3.92 -5.81
N GLU A 44 -10.91 3.89 -6.77
CA GLU A 44 -12.16 3.14 -6.64
C GLU A 44 -11.96 1.64 -6.85
N GLU A 45 -11.02 1.29 -7.71
CA GLU A 45 -10.54 -0.07 -7.90
C GLU A 45 -9.08 -0.10 -7.45
N PRO A 46 -8.74 -0.80 -6.36
CA PRO A 46 -7.33 -0.99 -6.03
C PRO A 46 -6.67 -1.65 -7.23
N GLN A 47 -5.63 -1.01 -7.78
CA GLN A 47 -4.93 -1.55 -8.93
C GLN A 47 -4.19 -2.82 -8.52
N ILE A 48 -4.82 -3.96 -8.75
CA ILE A 48 -4.18 -5.27 -8.59
C ILE A 48 -3.40 -5.53 -9.87
N LEU A 49 -2.15 -5.10 -9.88
CA LEU A 49 -1.20 -5.47 -10.92
C LEU A 49 -0.73 -6.90 -10.62
N VAL A 50 -1.42 -7.90 -11.19
CA VAL A 50 -0.90 -9.28 -11.19
C VAL A 50 0.36 -9.27 -12.05
N PRO A 51 1.55 -9.56 -11.50
CA PRO A 51 2.78 -9.59 -12.28
C PRO A 51 2.71 -10.78 -13.25
N MET A 52 2.40 -10.49 -14.52
CA MET A 52 2.42 -11.49 -15.59
C MET A 52 3.69 -11.34 -16.43
N VAL A 53 4.25 -12.47 -16.83
CA VAL A 53 5.40 -12.53 -17.73
C VAL A 53 5.04 -13.42 -18.91
N ASP A 54 4.97 -12.82 -20.10
CA ASP A 54 4.76 -13.57 -21.34
C ASP A 54 6.11 -14.01 -21.92
N VAL A 55 6.29 -15.33 -22.09
CA VAL A 55 7.50 -15.91 -22.72
C VAL A 55 7.15 -16.39 -24.12
N MET A 56 7.59 -15.63 -25.14
CA MET A 56 7.36 -15.97 -26.55
C MET A 56 8.64 -16.54 -27.17
N ILE A 57 8.59 -17.80 -27.63
CA ILE A 57 9.72 -18.47 -28.27
C ILE A 57 9.36 -18.78 -29.73
N PRO A 58 9.97 -18.08 -30.71
CA PRO A 58 9.70 -18.37 -32.11
C PRO A 58 10.39 -19.68 -32.53
N PHE A 59 9.61 -20.69 -32.94
CA PHE A 59 10.12 -21.94 -33.49
C PHE A 59 9.40 -22.31 -34.79
N THR A 60 9.89 -21.73 -35.89
CA THR A 60 9.26 -21.85 -37.21
C THR A 60 9.66 -23.14 -37.93
N GLY A 61 8.74 -23.70 -38.72
CA GLY A 61 9.00 -24.90 -39.54
C GLY A 61 8.93 -26.24 -38.79
N ALA A 62 8.62 -26.23 -37.49
CA ALA A 62 8.40 -27.44 -36.70
C ALA A 62 6.92 -27.83 -36.63
N THR A 63 6.65 -29.12 -36.48
CA THR A 63 5.28 -29.61 -36.22
C THR A 63 4.84 -29.26 -34.80
N PRO A 64 3.53 -29.17 -34.51
CA PRO A 64 3.04 -28.88 -33.15
C PRO A 64 3.61 -29.83 -32.08
N LYS A 65 3.77 -31.11 -32.42
CA LYS A 65 4.36 -32.12 -31.53
C LYS A 65 5.83 -31.84 -31.21
N GLU A 66 6.60 -31.39 -32.19
CA GLU A 66 8.01 -31.04 -31.98
C GLU A 66 8.16 -29.74 -31.17
N VAL A 67 7.26 -28.78 -31.33
CA VAL A 67 7.23 -27.55 -30.51
C VAL A 67 6.98 -27.91 -29.05
N GLU A 68 6.01 -28.77 -28.77
CA GLU A 68 5.71 -29.22 -27.41
C GLU A 68 6.91 -29.92 -26.76
N GLU A 69 7.44 -30.97 -27.41
CA GLU A 69 8.51 -31.80 -26.86
C GLU A 69 9.84 -31.04 -26.71
N ARG A 70 10.15 -30.11 -27.62
CA ARG A 70 11.47 -29.46 -27.67
C ARG A 70 11.50 -28.05 -27.12
N VAL A 71 10.35 -27.37 -27.01
CA VAL A 71 10.29 -25.97 -26.59
C VAL A 71 9.42 -25.81 -25.34
N THR A 72 8.15 -26.20 -25.39
CA THR A 72 7.20 -25.95 -24.30
C THR A 72 7.56 -26.74 -23.04
N THR A 73 7.68 -28.07 -23.14
CA THR A 73 7.98 -28.95 -21.99
C THR A 73 9.29 -28.60 -21.27
N PRO A 74 10.43 -28.36 -21.94
CA PRO A 74 11.64 -27.95 -21.24
C PRO A 74 11.52 -26.54 -20.64
N ALA A 75 10.88 -25.59 -21.32
CA ALA A 75 10.68 -24.23 -20.81
C ALA A 75 9.87 -24.23 -19.51
N GLU A 76 8.75 -24.96 -19.46
CA GLU A 76 7.93 -25.12 -18.26
C GLU A 76 8.73 -25.69 -17.08
N ARG A 77 9.57 -26.72 -17.34
CA ARG A 77 10.41 -27.33 -16.31
C ARG A 77 11.40 -26.34 -15.69
N TYR A 78 11.99 -25.45 -16.49
CA TYR A 78 12.89 -24.41 -15.98
C TYR A 78 12.14 -23.35 -15.17
N LEU A 79 10.94 -22.97 -15.61
CA LEU A 79 10.10 -21.98 -14.92
C LEU A 79 9.60 -22.48 -13.56
N TRP A 80 9.30 -23.78 -13.42
CA TRP A 80 8.96 -24.39 -12.12
C TRP A 80 10.09 -24.33 -11.08
N GLY A 81 11.33 -24.13 -11.50
CA GLY A 81 12.46 -23.99 -10.60
C GLY A 81 12.58 -22.61 -9.94
N ILE A 82 11.77 -21.64 -10.36
CA ILE A 82 11.86 -20.26 -9.88
C ILE A 82 10.97 -20.11 -8.63
N PRO A 83 11.55 -19.74 -7.47
CA PRO A 83 10.74 -19.45 -6.28
C PRO A 83 9.82 -18.25 -6.55
N ASP A 84 8.61 -18.29 -5.99
CA ASP A 84 7.57 -17.25 -6.11
C ASP A 84 6.88 -17.11 -7.49
N VAL A 85 7.09 -18.06 -8.41
CA VAL A 85 6.26 -18.20 -9.62
C VAL A 85 5.09 -19.13 -9.32
N GLU A 86 3.95 -18.54 -8.96
CA GLU A 86 2.66 -19.23 -8.89
C GLU A 86 1.83 -18.95 -10.16
N TYR A 87 0.92 -19.88 -10.47
CA TYR A 87 0.11 -19.94 -11.70
C TYR A 87 -0.70 -18.67 -12.00
#